data_AF-A0A970KH72-F1
#
_entry.id   AF-A0A970KH72-F1
#
_cell.length_a   1.000
_cell.length_b   1.000
_cell.length_c   1.000
_cell.angle_alpha   90.00
_cell.angle_beta   90.00
_cell.angle_gamma   90.00
#
_symmetry.space_group_name_H-M   'P 1'
#
loop_
_entity.id
_entity.type
_entity.pdbx_description
1 polymer ?
#
loop_
_entity_poly.entity_id
_entity_poly.type
_entity_poly.pdbx_seq_one_letter_code
_entity_poly.pdbx_strand_id
1 'polypeptide(L)'
;MANKTLEREEFRVDFFLKYRKIITFLLLILFLLPLFIIISTTAAYSAGLEWVDKYPWLKGILLFLFALFLNKYTDNNVEDEQVNSVPVYEGEEIIIESKDFGTEKEVLAFHVNWLTSDEDSTESLKRNWQNIDMLVPFWYTVKADGSIVSRYGGYQYEVDSFSKSRNIKVLPLINNSQENNMILVDPATRSRAVNNIVELVKKNDFAGVNIDFEHIPPWTRNGYTAFIKELSEKLRIINRLTTISVFPKIDVPLDLQGAYNYAALAPLVDRIIIMTYDHHWAKGPAGPIASIGWVEKNILYALEYIPADKILLGIANYGYDWSGGYGQDISARRAVQLAEEKGAEIKWHETHQAPYFYYWEGSKKHEVWFENSNSLAFKLDLVNKYNLRGIGIWRLGNEKERFWNIIENKLKNM
;
A
#
# COMPACT_ATOMS: atom_id res chain seq x y z
N MET A 1 -44.90 -26.37 -48.38
CA MET A 1 -43.46 -26.01 -48.41
C MET A 1 -43.17 -24.61 -47.83
N ALA A 2 -44.16 -23.78 -47.45
CA ALA A 2 -43.91 -22.41 -46.99
C ALA A 2 -43.50 -22.28 -45.49
N ASN A 3 -43.87 -23.22 -44.61
CA ASN A 3 -43.58 -23.09 -43.17
C ASN A 3 -42.14 -23.44 -42.75
N LYS A 4 -41.41 -24.28 -43.49
CA LYS A 4 -40.02 -24.64 -43.15
C LYS A 4 -39.00 -23.54 -43.47
N THR A 5 -39.37 -22.58 -44.31
CA THR A 5 -38.50 -21.48 -44.71
C THR A 5 -38.55 -20.33 -43.70
N LEU A 6 -39.74 -20.05 -43.14
CA LEU A 6 -39.96 -19.00 -42.12
C LEU A 6 -39.25 -19.32 -40.79
N GLU A 7 -39.36 -20.54 -40.26
CA GLU A 7 -38.66 -20.94 -39.02
C GLU A 7 -37.12 -20.87 -39.15
N ARG A 8 -36.59 -21.07 -40.36
CA ARG A 8 -35.14 -21.05 -40.61
C ARG A 8 -34.60 -19.63 -40.75
N GLU A 9 -35.42 -18.69 -41.20
CA GLU A 9 -35.07 -17.26 -41.25
C GLU A 9 -35.20 -16.60 -39.87
N GLU A 10 -36.26 -16.90 -39.11
CA GLU A 10 -36.40 -16.40 -37.73
C GLU A 10 -35.26 -16.88 -36.84
N PHE A 11 -34.89 -18.17 -36.87
CA PHE A 11 -33.77 -18.68 -36.08
C PHE A 11 -32.42 -18.03 -36.46
N ARG A 12 -32.22 -17.69 -37.74
CA ARG A 12 -31.00 -17.01 -38.19
C ARG A 12 -30.95 -15.56 -37.71
N VAL A 13 -32.05 -14.83 -37.81
CA VAL A 13 -32.14 -13.44 -37.34
C VAL A 13 -31.96 -13.39 -35.82
N ASP A 14 -32.57 -14.31 -35.09
CA ASP A 14 -32.50 -14.36 -33.63
C ASP A 14 -31.11 -14.78 -33.12
N PHE A 15 -30.44 -15.71 -33.80
CA PHE A 15 -29.03 -16.03 -33.53
C PHE A 15 -28.09 -14.84 -33.80
N PHE A 16 -28.24 -14.16 -34.93
CA PHE A 16 -27.40 -13.00 -35.26
C PHE A 16 -27.66 -11.81 -34.35
N LEU A 17 -28.88 -11.61 -33.85
CA LEU A 17 -29.20 -10.58 -32.86
C LEU A 17 -28.64 -10.94 -31.49
N LYS A 18 -28.82 -12.18 -31.04
CA LYS A 18 -28.32 -12.68 -29.75
C LYS A 18 -26.80 -12.64 -29.64
N TYR A 19 -26.09 -12.95 -30.73
CA TYR A 19 -24.63 -12.98 -30.76
C TYR A 19 -24.02 -11.81 -31.52
N ARG A 20 -24.81 -10.77 -31.85
CA ARG A 20 -24.37 -9.64 -32.71
C ARG A 20 -23.09 -9.00 -32.20
N LYS A 21 -23.02 -8.75 -30.89
CA LYS A 21 -21.85 -8.10 -30.26
C LYS A 21 -20.60 -8.97 -30.35
N ILE A 22 -20.73 -10.27 -30.08
CA ILE A 22 -19.61 -11.22 -30.11
C ILE A 22 -19.12 -11.43 -31.55
N ILE A 23 -20.03 -11.61 -32.51
CA ILE A 23 -19.69 -11.75 -33.93
C ILE A 23 -19.04 -10.47 -34.46
N THR A 24 -19.56 -9.30 -34.11
CA THR A 24 -18.98 -7.99 -34.49
C THR A 24 -17.58 -7.83 -33.91
N PHE A 25 -17.37 -8.19 -32.64
CA PHE A 25 -16.07 -8.14 -31.98
C PHE A 25 -15.04 -9.08 -32.63
N LEU A 26 -15.44 -10.32 -32.93
CA LEU A 26 -14.56 -11.30 -33.58
C LEU A 26 -14.17 -10.87 -35.00
N LEU A 27 -15.12 -10.35 -35.78
CA LEU A 27 -14.82 -9.79 -37.11
C LEU A 27 -13.90 -8.57 -37.02
N LEU A 28 -14.10 -7.68 -36.04
CA LEU A 28 -13.25 -6.50 -35.83
C LEU A 28 -11.83 -6.88 -35.39
N ILE A 29 -11.66 -7.88 -34.53
CA ILE A 29 -10.33 -8.43 -34.20
C ILE A 29 -9.70 -9.02 -35.46
N LEU A 30 -10.45 -9.78 -36.26
CA LEU A 30 -9.93 -10.39 -37.48
C LEU A 30 -9.38 -9.35 -38.48
N PHE A 31 -9.95 -8.14 -38.52
CA PHE A 31 -9.53 -7.06 -39.42
C PHE A 31 -8.53 -6.07 -38.81
N LEU A 32 -8.63 -5.76 -37.51
CA LEU A 32 -7.77 -4.75 -36.86
C LEU A 32 -6.48 -5.35 -36.28
N LEU A 33 -6.50 -6.62 -35.86
CA LEU A 33 -5.33 -7.28 -35.28
C LEU A 33 -4.18 -7.45 -36.30
N PRO A 34 -4.43 -7.81 -37.59
CA PRO A 34 -3.36 -7.83 -38.59
C PRO A 34 -2.78 -6.43 -38.83
N LEU A 35 -3.63 -5.40 -38.88
CA LEU A 35 -3.20 -4.01 -39.05
C LEU A 35 -2.35 -3.54 -37.86
N PHE A 36 -2.74 -3.91 -36.64
CA PHE A 36 -1.99 -3.64 -35.42
C PHE A 36 -0.62 -4.33 -35.42
N ILE A 37 -0.56 -5.61 -35.78
CA ILE A 37 0.70 -6.39 -35.86
C ILE A 37 1.65 -5.78 -36.91
N ILE A 38 1.12 -5.35 -38.05
CA ILE A 38 1.89 -4.69 -39.11
C ILE A 38 2.44 -3.33 -38.63
N ILE A 39 1.64 -2.57 -37.88
CA ILE A 39 2.07 -1.27 -37.32
C ILE A 39 3.05 -1.44 -36.15
N SER A 40 2.88 -2.45 -35.29
CA SER A 40 3.66 -2.64 -34.06
C SER A 40 5.00 -3.36 -34.26
N THR A 41 5.27 -3.88 -35.45
CA THR A 41 6.52 -4.60 -35.79
C THR A 41 7.30 -3.87 -36.89
N THR A 42 8.56 -4.24 -37.11
CA THR A 42 9.37 -3.75 -38.24
C THR A 42 8.91 -4.30 -39.60
N ALA A 43 7.85 -5.13 -39.63
CA ALA A 43 7.28 -5.72 -40.85
C ALA A 43 6.44 -4.73 -41.68
N ALA A 44 6.18 -3.51 -41.17
CA ALA A 44 5.51 -2.44 -41.92
C ALA A 44 6.18 -2.16 -43.27
N TYR A 45 7.52 -2.25 -43.31
CA TYR A 45 8.32 -2.01 -44.51
C TYR A 45 8.06 -3.06 -45.60
N SER A 46 7.98 -4.33 -45.24
CA SER A 46 7.66 -5.43 -46.17
C SER A 46 6.22 -5.41 -46.69
N ALA A 47 5.32 -4.65 -46.05
CA ALA A 47 3.92 -4.49 -46.45
C ALA A 47 3.65 -3.17 -47.23
N GLY A 48 4.70 -2.40 -47.58
CA GLY A 48 4.58 -1.16 -48.35
C GLY A 48 4.03 0.04 -47.56
N LEU A 49 4.07 0.01 -46.23
CA LEU A 49 3.55 1.05 -45.34
C LEU A 49 4.65 1.97 -44.81
N GLU A 50 5.50 2.48 -45.71
CA GLU A 50 6.68 3.31 -45.38
C GLU A 50 6.35 4.59 -44.58
N TRP A 51 5.10 5.07 -44.65
CA TRP A 51 4.65 6.24 -43.91
C TRP A 51 4.60 6.03 -42.39
N VAL A 52 4.50 4.77 -41.91
CA VAL A 52 4.38 4.44 -40.48
C VAL A 52 5.66 4.80 -39.71
N ASP A 53 6.82 4.59 -40.32
CA ASP A 53 8.12 4.95 -39.72
C ASP A 53 8.49 6.41 -40.00
N LYS A 54 7.98 6.99 -41.09
CA LYS A 54 8.16 8.42 -41.43
C LYS A 54 7.40 9.36 -40.49
N TYR A 55 6.29 8.91 -39.91
CA TYR A 55 5.45 9.70 -38.99
C TYR A 55 5.17 8.96 -37.67
N PRO A 56 6.15 8.87 -36.76
CA PRO A 56 6.03 8.14 -35.49
C PRO A 56 4.90 8.66 -34.58
N TRP A 57 4.59 9.96 -34.69
CA TRP A 57 3.50 10.59 -33.94
C TRP A 57 2.12 10.05 -34.37
N LEU A 58 1.91 9.82 -35.67
CA LEU A 58 0.67 9.30 -36.22
C LEU A 58 0.47 7.83 -35.83
N LYS A 59 1.58 7.06 -35.81
CA LYS A 59 1.63 5.70 -35.26
C LYS A 59 1.20 5.65 -33.79
N GLY A 60 1.69 6.58 -32.98
CA GLY A 60 1.27 6.72 -31.57
C GLY A 60 -0.22 7.01 -31.41
N ILE A 61 -0.79 7.91 -32.23
CA ILE A 61 -2.23 8.23 -32.22
C ILE A 61 -3.07 7.01 -32.59
N LEU A 62 -2.68 6.25 -33.62
CA LEU A 62 -3.42 5.05 -34.04
C LEU A 62 -3.41 3.96 -32.96
N LEU A 63 -2.28 3.75 -32.29
CA LEU A 63 -2.18 2.81 -31.16
C LEU A 63 -3.01 3.27 -29.96
N PHE A 64 -3.03 4.57 -29.68
CA PHE A 64 -3.84 5.15 -28.60
C PHE A 64 -5.34 5.03 -28.87
N LEU A 65 -5.79 5.30 -30.11
CA LEU A 65 -7.18 5.13 -30.51
C LEU A 65 -7.61 3.65 -30.46
N PHE A 66 -6.72 2.73 -30.83
CA PHE A 66 -6.97 1.29 -30.69
C PHE A 66 -7.10 0.87 -29.22
N ALA A 67 -6.25 1.39 -28.33
CA ALA A 67 -6.33 1.14 -26.89
C ALA A 67 -7.62 1.70 -26.26
N LEU A 68 -8.00 2.93 -26.61
CA LEU A 68 -9.28 3.52 -26.18
C LEU A 68 -10.48 2.72 -26.68
N PHE A 69 -10.40 2.19 -27.91
CA PHE A 69 -11.45 1.35 -28.46
C PHE A 69 -11.57 0.02 -27.72
N LEU A 70 -10.46 -0.67 -27.43
CA LEU A 70 -10.46 -1.88 -26.61
C LEU A 70 -11.05 -1.62 -25.24
N ASN A 71 -10.66 -0.52 -24.58
CA ASN A 71 -11.17 -0.14 -23.27
C ASN A 71 -12.68 0.09 -23.28
N LYS A 72 -13.18 0.81 -24.30
CA LYS A 72 -14.63 1.05 -24.47
C LYS A 72 -15.40 -0.24 -24.77
N TYR A 73 -14.80 -1.23 -25.43
CA TYR A 73 -15.49 -2.49 -25.73
C TYR A 73 -15.43 -3.49 -24.55
N THR A 74 -14.42 -3.40 -23.69
CA THR A 74 -14.36 -4.16 -22.43
C THR A 74 -15.34 -3.62 -21.39
N ASP A 75 -15.50 -2.29 -21.30
CA ASP A 75 -16.47 -1.67 -20.38
C ASP A 75 -17.93 -1.97 -20.75
N ASN A 76 -18.25 -2.12 -22.04
CA ASN A 76 -19.62 -2.36 -22.52
C ASN A 76 -20.07 -3.84 -22.54
N ASN A 77 -19.23 -4.75 -22.03
CA ASN A 77 -19.50 -6.19 -21.94
C ASN A 77 -19.65 -6.69 -20.49
N VAL A 78 -19.65 -5.80 -19.50
CA VAL A 78 -20.26 -6.08 -18.20
C VAL A 78 -21.75 -5.82 -18.40
N GLU A 79 -22.57 -6.88 -18.41
CA GLU A 79 -24.02 -6.68 -18.31
C GLU A 79 -24.29 -6.05 -16.94
N ASP A 80 -24.78 -4.81 -16.95
CA ASP A 80 -25.45 -4.18 -15.82
C ASP A 80 -26.63 -5.11 -15.42
N GLU A 81 -26.41 -5.96 -14.43
CA GLU A 81 -27.52 -6.46 -13.63
C GLU A 81 -28.22 -5.23 -13.03
N GLN A 82 -29.51 -5.10 -13.35
CA GLN A 82 -30.37 -4.01 -12.93
C GLN A 82 -30.21 -3.75 -11.43
N VAL A 83 -29.63 -2.60 -11.10
CA VAL A 83 -29.65 -2.02 -9.76
C VAL A 83 -31.10 -1.61 -9.47
N ASN A 84 -31.90 -2.58 -9.04
CA ASN A 84 -33.16 -2.33 -8.38
C ASN A 84 -32.83 -1.66 -7.04
N SER A 85 -33.55 -0.57 -6.77
CA SER A 85 -33.54 0.23 -5.55
C SER A 85 -33.02 -0.51 -4.31
N VAL A 86 -31.91 -0.02 -3.78
CA VAL A 86 -31.32 -0.44 -2.50
C VAL A 86 -32.40 -0.40 -1.40
N PRO A 87 -32.74 -1.53 -0.76
CA PRO A 87 -33.50 -1.50 0.47
C PRO A 87 -32.62 -0.83 1.53
N VAL A 88 -33.18 0.14 2.26
CA VAL A 88 -32.58 0.64 3.49
C VAL A 88 -32.50 -0.54 4.46
N TYR A 89 -31.31 -1.12 4.59
CA TYR A 89 -31.04 -2.13 5.62
C TYR A 89 -30.73 -1.40 6.92
N GLU A 90 -31.73 -1.34 7.80
CA GLU A 90 -31.48 -1.13 9.22
C GLU A 90 -30.70 -2.33 9.77
N GLY A 91 -29.58 -2.01 10.42
CA GLY A 91 -28.67 -2.86 11.21
C GLY A 91 -28.92 -4.37 11.22
N GLU A 92 -28.08 -5.11 10.50
CA GLU A 92 -27.62 -6.42 10.95
C GLU A 92 -26.17 -6.32 11.40
N GLU A 93 -25.94 -6.71 12.65
CA GLU A 93 -24.64 -6.78 13.30
C GLU A 93 -23.81 -7.85 12.59
N ILE A 94 -22.71 -7.45 11.94
CA ILE A 94 -21.76 -8.41 11.36
C ILE A 94 -21.10 -9.15 12.51
N ILE A 95 -21.59 -10.36 12.82
CA ILE A 95 -20.93 -11.28 13.76
C ILE A 95 -19.72 -11.86 13.04
N ILE A 96 -18.59 -11.16 13.15
CA ILE A 96 -17.28 -11.77 12.90
C ILE A 96 -17.05 -12.71 14.09
N GLU A 97 -17.13 -14.02 13.88
CA GLU A 97 -16.67 -14.98 14.88
C GLU A 97 -15.19 -14.71 15.16
N SER A 98 -14.91 -13.97 16.24
CA SER A 98 -13.56 -13.76 16.73
C SER A 98 -13.09 -15.08 17.32
N LYS A 99 -12.39 -15.87 16.52
CA LYS A 99 -11.52 -16.90 17.07
C LYS A 99 -10.50 -16.17 17.95
N ASP A 100 -10.67 -16.29 19.26
CA ASP A 100 -9.66 -15.86 20.21
C ASP A 100 -8.44 -16.77 20.01
N PHE A 101 -7.40 -16.20 19.41
CA PHE A 101 -6.18 -16.92 19.11
C PHE A 101 -5.23 -16.95 20.31
N GLY A 102 -5.53 -16.26 21.42
CA GLY A 102 -4.65 -16.22 22.59
C GLY A 102 -3.22 -15.78 22.26
N THR A 103 -3.00 -15.08 21.14
CA THR A 103 -1.68 -14.68 20.68
C THR A 103 -1.37 -13.29 21.18
N GLU A 104 -0.27 -13.15 21.93
CA GLU A 104 0.34 -11.87 22.26
C GLU A 104 0.39 -10.95 21.03
N LYS A 105 -0.06 -9.70 21.21
CA LYS A 105 -0.03 -8.69 20.16
C LYS A 105 1.42 -8.33 19.83
N GLU A 106 1.70 -8.17 18.55
CA GLU A 106 3.04 -7.83 18.07
C GLU A 106 3.21 -6.33 17.82
N VAL A 107 4.34 -5.79 18.24
CA VAL A 107 4.75 -4.41 18.00
C VAL A 107 5.95 -4.44 17.06
N LEU A 108 5.71 -3.98 15.84
CA LEU A 108 6.72 -3.72 14.84
C LEU A 108 7.05 -2.23 14.83
N ALA A 109 8.33 -1.89 14.85
CA ALA A 109 8.77 -0.50 14.93
C ALA A 109 9.71 -0.15 13.77
N PHE A 110 9.39 0.91 13.03
CA PHE A 110 10.26 1.41 11.97
C PHE A 110 11.36 2.29 12.59
N HIS A 111 12.61 1.99 12.24
CA HIS A 111 13.78 2.78 12.64
C HIS A 111 14.36 3.49 11.43
N VAL A 112 14.73 4.75 11.62
CA VAL A 112 15.41 5.57 10.62
C VAL A 112 16.62 6.25 11.23
N ASN A 113 17.56 6.66 10.40
CA ASN A 113 18.85 7.19 10.83
C ASN A 113 19.13 8.64 10.42
N TRP A 114 18.12 9.35 9.87
CA TRP A 114 18.24 10.79 9.75
C TRP A 114 18.06 11.39 11.15
N LEU A 115 19.19 11.80 11.73
CA LEU A 115 19.28 12.41 13.05
C LEU A 115 18.70 13.83 12.99
N THR A 116 17.62 14.09 13.71
CA THR A 116 17.32 15.44 14.22
C THR A 116 17.58 15.43 15.73
N SER A 117 17.93 16.58 16.31
CA SER A 117 18.31 16.70 17.73
C SER A 117 17.28 16.11 18.70
N ASP A 118 16.03 16.00 18.27
CA ASP A 118 14.90 15.63 19.09
C ASP A 118 14.15 14.38 18.61
N GLU A 119 14.53 13.75 17.49
CA GLU A 119 13.77 12.65 16.88
C GLU A 119 14.66 11.46 16.48
N ASP A 120 15.42 10.95 17.45
CA ASP A 120 16.35 9.84 17.27
C ASP A 120 15.68 8.46 17.49
N SER A 121 15.53 7.70 16.41
CA SER A 121 15.01 6.33 16.46
C SER A 121 15.90 5.38 17.29
N THR A 122 17.21 5.61 17.36
CA THR A 122 18.16 4.78 18.11
C THR A 122 17.95 4.97 19.60
N GLU A 123 17.82 6.20 20.06
CA GLU A 123 17.55 6.48 21.48
C GLU A 123 16.15 6.04 21.90
N SER A 124 15.17 6.12 21.00
CA SER A 124 13.86 5.52 21.26
C SER A 124 13.93 3.99 21.38
N LEU A 125 14.59 3.33 20.42
CA LEU A 125 14.80 1.88 20.46
C LEU A 125 15.48 1.46 21.77
N LYS A 126 16.56 2.15 22.16
CA LYS A 126 17.30 1.84 23.39
C LYS A 126 16.44 1.96 24.65
N ARG A 127 15.52 2.93 24.69
CA ARG A 127 14.62 3.15 25.84
C ARG A 127 13.45 2.19 25.88
N ASN A 128 12.93 1.76 24.73
CA ASN A 128 11.64 1.09 24.65
C ASN A 128 11.70 -0.34 24.10
N TRP A 129 12.90 -0.92 23.95
CA TRP A 129 13.13 -2.23 23.35
C TRP A 129 12.27 -3.37 23.93
N GLN A 130 11.90 -3.30 25.21
CA GLN A 130 11.09 -4.33 25.87
C GLN A 130 9.68 -4.44 25.30
N ASN A 131 9.19 -3.38 24.66
CA ASN A 131 7.87 -3.32 24.05
C ASN A 131 7.91 -3.58 22.53
N ILE A 132 9.07 -3.95 21.96
CA ILE A 132 9.27 -4.10 20.51
C ILE A 132 9.61 -5.55 20.19
N ASP A 133 8.79 -6.20 19.36
CA ASP A 133 9.03 -7.59 18.93
C ASP A 133 9.81 -7.66 17.62
N MET A 134 9.58 -6.68 16.74
CA MET A 134 10.17 -6.58 15.41
C MET A 134 10.71 -5.17 15.17
N LEU A 135 11.95 -5.07 14.73
CA LEU A 135 12.52 -3.84 14.23
C LEU A 135 12.52 -3.88 12.70
N VAL A 136 11.98 -2.84 12.06
CA VAL A 136 12.06 -2.62 10.61
C VAL A 136 13.00 -1.45 10.32
N PRO A 137 14.30 -1.75 10.19
CA PRO A 137 15.27 -0.73 9.89
C PRO A 137 15.24 -0.27 8.41
N PHE A 138 15.12 1.05 8.15
CA PHE A 138 15.13 1.65 6.79
C PHE A 138 16.50 1.63 6.07
N TRP A 139 17.10 0.45 5.89
CA TRP A 139 18.51 0.34 5.52
C TRP A 139 18.76 0.17 4.03
N TYR A 140 17.83 -0.36 3.22
CA TYR A 140 18.19 -0.81 1.87
C TYR A 140 17.24 -0.35 0.79
N THR A 141 17.79 -0.09 -0.40
CA THR A 141 17.06 0.18 -1.64
C THR A 141 17.41 -0.87 -2.67
N VAL A 142 16.40 -1.42 -3.35
CA VAL A 142 16.61 -2.25 -4.55
C VAL A 142 16.65 -1.39 -5.80
N LYS A 143 17.66 -1.61 -6.64
CA LYS A 143 17.89 -0.88 -7.90
C LYS A 143 17.25 -1.59 -9.09
N ALA A 144 17.16 -0.89 -10.22
CA ALA A 144 16.45 -1.36 -11.41
C ALA A 144 17.04 -2.62 -12.04
N ASP A 145 18.31 -2.90 -11.79
CA ASP A 145 19.01 -4.11 -12.22
C ASP A 145 18.85 -5.31 -11.26
N GLY A 146 18.23 -5.07 -10.10
CA GLY A 146 18.05 -6.02 -9.00
C GLY A 146 19.15 -5.98 -7.94
N SER A 147 20.14 -5.09 -8.04
CA SER A 147 21.15 -4.91 -6.98
C SER A 147 20.55 -4.23 -5.73
N ILE A 148 21.11 -4.53 -4.56
CA ILE A 148 20.70 -3.94 -3.28
C ILE A 148 21.78 -2.97 -2.81
N VAL A 149 21.40 -1.73 -2.52
CA VAL A 149 22.31 -0.73 -1.95
C VAL A 149 21.91 -0.40 -0.52
N SER A 150 22.90 -0.20 0.34
CA SER A 150 22.69 0.36 1.66
C SER A 150 22.38 1.85 1.54
N ARG A 151 21.35 2.29 2.24
CA ARG A 151 21.07 3.68 2.54
C ARG A 151 21.94 4.03 3.74
N TYR A 152 22.75 5.08 3.60
CA TYR A 152 23.57 5.67 4.65
C TYR A 152 24.72 4.78 5.16
N GLY A 153 25.65 5.36 5.93
CA GLY A 153 26.72 4.64 6.61
C GLY A 153 26.80 5.02 8.09
N GLY A 154 27.26 4.09 8.93
CA GLY A 154 27.81 4.40 10.27
C GLY A 154 27.14 3.74 11.47
N TYR A 155 25.90 3.25 11.37
CA TYR A 155 25.15 2.79 12.56
C TYR A 155 24.37 1.47 12.38
N GLN A 156 24.30 0.91 11.17
CA GLN A 156 23.52 -0.31 10.91
C GLN A 156 23.93 -1.46 11.84
N TYR A 157 25.24 -1.70 11.95
CA TYR A 157 25.76 -2.77 12.80
C TYR A 157 25.40 -2.60 14.27
N GLU A 158 25.47 -1.37 14.81
CA GLU A 158 25.12 -1.12 16.22
C GLU A 158 23.63 -1.38 16.47
N VAL A 159 22.76 -0.85 15.61
CA VAL A 159 21.30 -1.01 15.75
C VAL A 159 20.89 -2.47 15.59
N ASP A 160 21.44 -3.16 14.58
CA ASP A 160 21.14 -4.56 14.31
C ASP A 160 21.63 -5.46 15.45
N SER A 161 22.85 -5.23 15.94
CA SER A 161 23.44 -5.99 17.05
C SER A 161 22.71 -5.74 18.37
N PHE A 162 22.40 -4.49 18.69
CA PHE A 162 21.61 -4.12 19.87
C PHE A 162 20.27 -4.87 19.89
N SER A 163 19.57 -4.88 18.76
CA SER A 163 18.25 -5.51 18.61
C SER A 163 18.33 -7.03 18.74
N LYS A 164 19.27 -7.66 18.03
CA LYS A 164 19.47 -9.12 18.08
C LYS A 164 19.85 -9.60 19.48
N SER A 165 20.70 -8.85 20.19
CA SER A 165 21.10 -9.19 21.58
C SER A 165 19.93 -9.17 22.57
N ARG A 166 18.79 -8.59 22.18
CA ARG A 166 17.54 -8.50 22.96
C ARG A 166 16.41 -9.38 22.40
N ASN A 167 16.74 -10.28 21.47
CA ASN A 167 15.78 -11.14 20.77
C ASN A 167 14.73 -10.38 19.95
N ILE A 168 15.00 -9.12 19.57
CA ILE A 168 14.14 -8.38 18.64
C ILE A 168 14.42 -8.89 17.23
N LYS A 169 13.36 -9.28 16.52
CA LYS A 169 13.48 -9.74 15.12
C LYS A 169 13.82 -8.56 14.22
N VAL A 170 15.00 -8.57 13.62
CA VAL A 170 15.44 -7.52 12.69
C VAL A 170 15.00 -7.89 11.26
N LEU A 171 14.14 -7.06 10.69
CA LEU A 171 13.51 -7.22 9.38
C LEU A 171 13.81 -5.98 8.52
N PRO A 172 15.03 -5.83 7.97
CA PRO A 172 15.38 -4.62 7.24
C PRO A 172 14.42 -4.34 6.09
N LEU A 173 14.07 -3.07 5.98
CA LEU A 173 13.22 -2.53 4.95
C LEU A 173 13.98 -2.45 3.63
N ILE A 174 13.32 -2.93 2.58
CA ILE A 174 13.81 -2.84 1.20
C ILE A 174 12.79 -2.05 0.39
N ASN A 175 13.17 -0.83 0.01
CA ASN A 175 12.35 0.07 -0.80
C ASN A 175 12.74 0.04 -2.28
N ASN A 176 11.83 0.47 -3.14
CA ASN A 176 12.03 0.57 -4.60
C ASN A 176 12.49 1.96 -5.07
N SER A 177 12.92 2.85 -4.18
CA SER A 177 13.22 4.27 -4.46
C SER A 177 12.05 5.05 -5.08
N GLN A 178 10.83 4.52 -4.99
CA GLN A 178 9.58 5.10 -5.53
C GLN A 178 9.52 5.30 -7.06
N GLU A 179 10.48 4.77 -7.83
CA GLU A 179 10.54 4.97 -9.29
C GLU A 179 10.86 3.69 -10.07
N ASN A 180 11.22 2.61 -9.39
CA ASN A 180 11.73 1.41 -10.04
C ASN A 180 10.66 0.31 -10.16
N ASN A 181 10.17 0.10 -11.38
CA ASN A 181 9.19 -0.94 -11.69
C ASN A 181 9.78 -2.13 -12.45
N MET A 182 11.05 -2.07 -12.90
CA MET A 182 11.64 -3.11 -13.75
C MET A 182 11.67 -4.49 -13.08
N ILE A 183 11.89 -4.51 -11.76
CA ILE A 183 11.85 -5.73 -10.93
C ILE A 183 10.49 -6.41 -10.99
N LEU A 184 9.42 -5.65 -11.21
CA LEU A 184 8.05 -6.15 -11.25
C LEU A 184 7.67 -6.64 -12.65
N VAL A 185 8.34 -6.15 -13.70
CA VAL A 185 7.99 -6.43 -15.09
C VAL A 185 8.87 -7.55 -15.69
N ASP A 186 10.18 -7.53 -15.44
CA ASP A 186 11.12 -8.49 -16.02
C ASP A 186 11.42 -9.66 -15.07
N PRO A 187 11.08 -10.91 -15.43
CA PRO A 187 11.32 -12.09 -14.59
C PRO A 187 12.79 -12.32 -14.22
N ALA A 188 13.73 -12.02 -15.12
CA ALA A 188 15.15 -12.22 -14.84
C ALA A 188 15.66 -11.22 -13.80
N THR A 189 15.28 -9.95 -13.93
CA THR A 189 15.56 -8.88 -12.96
C THR A 189 14.89 -9.17 -11.63
N ARG A 190 13.64 -9.63 -11.63
CA ARG A 190 12.93 -10.08 -10.43
C ARG A 190 13.72 -11.15 -9.68
N SER A 191 14.14 -12.20 -10.38
CA SER A 191 14.86 -13.30 -9.74
C SER A 191 16.24 -12.88 -9.22
N ARG A 192 16.95 -12.00 -9.95
CA ARG A 192 18.19 -11.38 -9.44
C ARG A 192 17.95 -10.59 -8.16
N ALA A 193 16.92 -9.73 -8.14
CA ALA A 193 16.56 -8.97 -6.94
C ALA A 193 16.25 -9.89 -5.76
N VAL A 194 15.39 -10.87 -5.96
CA VAL A 194 15.04 -11.86 -4.93
C VAL A 194 16.29 -12.57 -4.39
N ASN A 195 17.18 -13.05 -5.27
CA ASN A 195 18.40 -13.74 -4.83
C ASN A 195 19.32 -12.82 -4.01
N ASN A 196 19.48 -11.56 -4.42
CA ASN A 196 20.29 -10.60 -3.68
C ASN A 196 19.70 -10.28 -2.30
N ILE A 197 18.37 -10.23 -2.18
CA ILE A 197 17.68 -10.06 -0.89
C ILE A 197 17.91 -11.28 0.00
N VAL A 198 17.75 -12.49 -0.52
CA VAL A 198 17.96 -13.73 0.24
C VAL A 198 19.41 -13.83 0.74
N GLU A 199 20.39 -13.50 -0.11
CA GLU A 199 21.80 -13.47 0.29
C GLU A 199 22.09 -12.37 1.33
N LEU A 200 21.45 -11.20 1.22
CA LEU A 200 21.54 -10.16 2.24
C LEU A 200 21.03 -10.66 3.60
N VAL A 201 19.88 -11.33 3.63
CA VAL A 201 19.29 -11.91 4.85
C VAL A 201 20.22 -12.95 5.46
N LYS A 202 20.76 -13.87 4.66
CA LYS A 202 21.68 -14.91 5.13
C LYS A 202 22.98 -14.32 5.65
N LYS A 203 23.61 -13.43 4.89
CA LYS A 203 24.91 -12.83 5.22
C LYS A 203 24.90 -12.11 6.57
N ASN A 204 23.80 -11.43 6.87
CA ASN A 204 23.68 -10.63 8.09
C ASN A 204 22.88 -11.35 9.19
N ASP A 205 22.39 -12.56 8.97
CA ASP A 205 21.50 -13.26 9.89
C ASP A 205 20.31 -12.39 10.35
N PHE A 206 19.62 -11.80 9.37
CA PHE A 206 18.35 -11.10 9.64
C PHE A 206 17.24 -12.11 9.85
N ALA A 207 16.20 -11.75 10.62
CA ALA A 207 15.04 -12.61 10.86
C ALA A 207 14.14 -12.73 9.62
N GLY A 208 14.36 -11.89 8.61
CA GLY A 208 13.53 -11.74 7.43
C GLY A 208 13.74 -10.38 6.79
N VAL A 209 12.76 -9.89 6.04
CA VAL A 209 12.74 -8.53 5.45
C VAL A 209 11.35 -7.94 5.47
N ASN A 210 11.29 -6.61 5.47
CA ASN A 210 10.08 -5.86 5.14
C ASN A 210 10.17 -5.27 3.74
N ILE A 211 9.28 -5.65 2.83
CA ILE A 211 9.23 -5.05 1.49
C ILE A 211 8.28 -3.85 1.52
N ASP A 212 8.82 -2.69 1.16
CA ASP A 212 8.12 -1.42 1.17
C ASP A 212 8.25 -0.74 -0.21
N PHE A 213 7.52 -1.30 -1.17
CA PHE A 213 7.55 -0.83 -2.55
C PHE A 213 6.36 0.10 -2.77
N GLU A 214 6.62 1.39 -2.69
CA GLU A 214 5.61 2.43 -2.84
C GLU A 214 5.62 3.04 -4.24
N HIS A 215 4.53 3.73 -4.60
CA HIS A 215 4.36 4.34 -5.94
C HIS A 215 4.53 3.36 -7.11
N ILE A 216 4.19 2.08 -6.89
CA ILE A 216 4.19 1.05 -7.92
C ILE A 216 2.90 1.13 -8.75
N PRO A 217 2.96 1.30 -10.08
CA PRO A 217 1.76 1.49 -10.89
C PRO A 217 0.80 0.29 -10.84
N PRO A 218 -0.53 0.48 -10.90
CA PRO A 218 -1.51 -0.61 -10.80
C PRO A 218 -1.33 -1.73 -11.82
N TRP A 219 -0.86 -1.43 -13.03
CA TRP A 219 -0.60 -2.42 -14.07
C TRP A 219 0.54 -3.40 -13.71
N THR A 220 1.33 -3.10 -12.67
CA THR A 220 2.38 -3.98 -12.13
C THR A 220 1.86 -4.97 -11.07
N ARG A 221 0.57 -4.95 -10.72
CA ARG A 221 -0.07 -5.79 -9.67
C ARG A 221 0.37 -7.26 -9.68
N ASN A 222 0.32 -7.89 -10.85
CA ASN A 222 0.71 -9.30 -11.00
C ASN A 222 2.22 -9.50 -10.83
N GLY A 223 3.01 -8.54 -11.28
CA GLY A 223 4.46 -8.49 -11.11
C GLY A 223 4.88 -8.39 -9.64
N TYR A 224 4.23 -7.50 -8.88
CA TYR A 224 4.43 -7.38 -7.44
C TYR A 224 4.05 -8.66 -6.70
N THR A 225 2.89 -9.24 -7.02
CA THR A 225 2.46 -10.52 -6.42
C THR A 225 3.47 -11.64 -6.73
N ALA A 226 3.97 -11.72 -7.97
CA ALA A 226 4.99 -12.70 -8.35
C ALA A 226 6.32 -12.49 -7.62
N PHE A 227 6.74 -11.24 -7.41
CA PHE A 227 7.92 -10.90 -6.63
C PHE A 227 7.80 -11.36 -5.17
N ILE A 228 6.69 -11.06 -4.51
CA ILE A 228 6.43 -11.49 -3.14
C ILE A 228 6.36 -13.02 -3.03
N LYS A 229 5.76 -13.70 -4.01
CA LYS A 229 5.73 -15.16 -4.06
C LYS A 229 7.13 -15.77 -4.15
N GLU A 230 7.94 -15.32 -5.10
CA GLU A 230 9.31 -15.86 -5.29
C GLU A 230 10.21 -15.58 -4.08
N LEU A 231 10.08 -14.39 -3.48
CA LEU A 231 10.82 -14.02 -2.28
C LEU A 231 10.41 -14.87 -1.07
N SER A 232 9.11 -14.95 -0.79
CA SER A 232 8.59 -15.68 0.38
C SER A 232 8.90 -17.17 0.33
N GLU A 233 8.82 -17.80 -0.85
CA GLU A 233 9.19 -19.20 -1.03
C GLU A 233 10.66 -19.45 -0.65
N LYS A 234 11.58 -18.57 -1.07
CA LYS A 234 13.01 -18.73 -0.76
C LYS A 234 13.34 -18.40 0.69
N LEU A 235 12.73 -17.37 1.28
CA LEU A 235 12.95 -17.04 2.69
C LEU A 235 12.37 -18.12 3.62
N ARG A 236 11.24 -18.72 3.26
CA ARG A 236 10.64 -19.83 4.03
C ARG A 236 11.55 -21.05 4.10
N ILE A 237 12.26 -21.40 3.03
CA ILE A 237 13.23 -22.52 3.00
C ILE A 237 14.32 -22.35 4.05
N ILE A 238 14.75 -21.11 4.31
CA ILE A 238 15.77 -20.79 5.31
C ILE A 238 15.18 -20.33 6.65
N ASN A 239 13.88 -20.57 6.88
CA ASN A 239 13.14 -20.19 8.08
C ASN A 239 13.27 -18.69 8.41
N ARG A 240 12.95 -17.84 7.42
CA ARG A 240 12.97 -16.37 7.53
C ARG A 240 11.64 -15.76 7.11
N LEU A 241 11.31 -14.65 7.75
CA LEU A 241 10.04 -13.95 7.60
C LEU A 241 10.01 -13.09 6.33
N THR A 242 8.84 -12.98 5.73
CA THR A 242 8.51 -11.99 4.70
C THR A 242 7.37 -11.12 5.20
N THR A 243 7.64 -9.84 5.44
CA THR A 243 6.62 -8.85 5.76
C THR A 243 6.52 -7.81 4.64
N ILE A 244 5.34 -7.21 4.48
CA ILE A 244 5.11 -6.18 3.46
C ILE A 244 4.40 -4.97 4.06
N SER A 245 4.79 -3.78 3.63
CA SER A 245 4.03 -2.55 3.81
C SER A 245 3.13 -2.34 2.59
N VAL A 246 1.86 -2.01 2.81
CA VAL A 246 0.88 -1.77 1.72
C VAL A 246 0.04 -0.53 2.00
N PHE A 247 -0.36 0.17 0.94
CA PHE A 247 -1.33 1.25 1.08
C PHE A 247 -2.71 0.70 1.51
N PRO A 248 -3.48 1.48 2.29
CA PRO A 248 -4.90 1.25 2.50
C PRO A 248 -5.69 1.32 1.19
N LYS A 249 -6.96 0.94 1.23
CA LYS A 249 -7.81 0.69 0.05
C LYS A 249 -8.96 1.67 -0.07
N ILE A 250 -9.56 2.04 1.06
CA ILE A 250 -10.70 2.95 1.13
C ILE A 250 -10.19 4.39 1.15
N ASP A 251 -10.78 5.23 0.30
CA ASP A 251 -10.44 6.64 0.13
C ASP A 251 -8.94 6.89 -0.19
N VAL A 252 -8.31 5.93 -0.89
CA VAL A 252 -6.94 6.03 -1.40
C VAL A 252 -6.95 5.99 -2.94
N PRO A 253 -6.28 6.93 -3.62
CA PRO A 253 -6.16 6.94 -5.07
C PRO A 253 -5.66 5.59 -5.66
N LEU A 254 -6.26 5.18 -6.79
CA LEU A 254 -5.97 3.89 -7.41
C LEU A 254 -4.51 3.74 -7.83
N ASP A 255 -3.85 4.83 -8.23
CA ASP A 255 -2.43 4.87 -8.59
C ASP A 255 -1.50 4.52 -7.43
N LEU A 256 -1.92 4.78 -6.18
CA LEU A 256 -1.19 4.37 -4.99
C LEU A 256 -1.54 2.94 -4.58
N GLN A 257 -2.83 2.60 -4.47
CA GLN A 257 -3.24 1.32 -3.87
C GLN A 257 -3.40 0.15 -4.85
N GLY A 258 -3.56 0.41 -6.15
CA GLY A 258 -4.07 -0.55 -7.12
C GLY A 258 -3.20 -1.79 -7.36
N ALA A 259 -1.90 -1.68 -7.09
CA ALA A 259 -0.95 -2.78 -7.25
C ALA A 259 -1.01 -3.84 -6.12
N TYR A 260 -1.52 -3.50 -4.94
CA TYR A 260 -1.55 -4.42 -3.80
C TYR A 260 -2.76 -5.36 -3.87
N ASN A 261 -2.57 -6.60 -4.31
CA ASN A 261 -3.64 -7.59 -4.31
C ASN A 261 -3.73 -8.29 -2.95
N TYR A 262 -4.52 -7.76 -2.01
CA TYR A 262 -4.59 -8.29 -0.64
C TYR A 262 -4.86 -9.80 -0.60
N ALA A 263 -5.85 -10.29 -1.35
CA ALA A 263 -6.19 -11.71 -1.40
C ALA A 263 -5.04 -12.60 -1.90
N ALA A 264 -4.27 -12.12 -2.89
CA ALA A 264 -3.14 -12.87 -3.43
C ALA A 264 -1.87 -12.74 -2.59
N LEU A 265 -1.70 -11.64 -1.85
CA LEU A 265 -0.53 -11.37 -1.02
C LEU A 265 -0.62 -12.04 0.36
N ALA A 266 -1.80 -12.03 0.99
CA ALA A 266 -2.04 -12.59 2.31
C ALA A 266 -1.50 -14.03 2.52
N PRO A 267 -1.68 -15.00 1.60
CA PRO A 267 -1.13 -16.35 1.80
C PRO A 267 0.39 -16.43 1.64
N LEU A 268 1.04 -15.42 1.04
CA LEU A 268 2.46 -15.43 0.72
C LEU A 268 3.32 -14.92 1.88
N VAL A 269 2.79 -13.98 2.66
CA VAL A 269 3.57 -13.26 3.69
C VAL A 269 3.22 -13.67 5.11
N ASP A 270 4.12 -13.35 6.04
CA ASP A 270 3.92 -13.55 7.47
C ASP A 270 3.11 -12.41 8.09
N ARG A 271 3.40 -11.16 7.71
CA ARG A 271 2.68 -9.96 8.16
C ARG A 271 2.43 -8.98 7.02
N ILE A 272 1.28 -8.31 7.10
CA ILE A 272 0.94 -7.15 6.26
C ILE A 272 0.77 -5.96 7.18
N ILE A 273 1.64 -4.96 7.01
CA ILE A 273 1.51 -3.65 7.65
C ILE A 273 0.65 -2.80 6.72
N ILE A 274 -0.56 -2.48 7.15
CA ILE A 274 -1.43 -1.58 6.39
C ILE A 274 -1.09 -0.16 6.85
N MET A 275 -0.60 0.67 5.94
CA MET A 275 -0.17 2.05 6.22
C MET A 275 -1.38 2.97 6.42
N THR A 276 -2.15 2.73 7.48
CA THR A 276 -3.36 3.48 7.86
C THR A 276 -3.01 4.85 8.46
N TYR A 277 -2.26 5.63 7.71
CA TYR A 277 -1.90 7.02 7.94
C TYR A 277 -1.81 7.74 6.59
N ASP A 278 -1.56 9.04 6.59
CA ASP A 278 -1.59 9.89 5.39
C ASP A 278 -2.96 9.92 4.68
N HIS A 279 -4.05 9.79 5.45
CA HIS A 279 -5.40 10.11 4.97
C HIS A 279 -5.46 11.56 4.45
N HIS A 280 -4.77 12.46 5.15
CA HIS A 280 -4.37 13.78 4.68
C HIS A 280 -2.85 13.90 4.77
N TRP A 281 -2.20 14.36 3.70
CA TRP A 281 -0.75 14.36 3.54
C TRP A 281 -0.24 15.71 3.02
N ALA A 282 1.08 15.91 3.04
CA ALA A 282 1.72 17.18 2.72
C ALA A 282 1.24 17.87 1.41
N LYS A 283 0.95 17.12 0.34
CA LYS A 283 0.49 17.70 -0.93
C LYS A 283 -1.03 17.64 -1.13
N GLY A 284 -1.76 17.17 -0.13
CA GLY A 284 -3.21 17.14 -0.09
C GLY A 284 -3.79 18.27 0.78
N PRO A 285 -5.14 18.37 0.84
CA PRO A 285 -5.81 19.29 1.75
C PRO A 285 -5.52 18.94 3.20
N ALA A 286 -5.48 19.94 4.08
CA ALA A 286 -5.31 19.76 5.52
C ALA A 286 -6.42 18.88 6.11
N GLY A 287 -6.07 18.09 7.13
CA GLY A 287 -6.99 17.22 7.83
C GLY A 287 -6.29 16.17 8.69
N PRO A 288 -7.05 15.27 9.34
CA PRO A 288 -6.50 14.27 10.25
C PRO A 288 -5.61 13.26 9.53
N ILE A 289 -4.45 12.98 10.12
CA ILE A 289 -3.44 12.05 9.58
C ILE A 289 -4.01 10.63 9.46
N ALA A 290 -4.67 10.16 10.53
CA ALA A 290 -5.29 8.86 10.58
C ALA A 290 -6.63 8.95 11.34
N SER A 291 -7.64 9.55 10.69
CA SER A 291 -9.01 9.64 11.19
C SER A 291 -9.52 8.25 11.60
N ILE A 292 -10.01 8.10 12.83
CA ILE A 292 -10.37 6.78 13.37
C ILE A 292 -11.41 6.03 12.51
N GLY A 293 -12.40 6.73 11.96
CA GLY A 293 -13.41 6.12 11.09
C GLY A 293 -12.86 5.67 9.73
N TRP A 294 -11.85 6.37 9.21
CA TRP A 294 -11.16 5.95 7.98
C TRP A 294 -10.23 4.76 8.24
N VAL A 295 -9.56 4.74 9.39
CA VAL A 295 -8.76 3.60 9.87
C VAL A 295 -9.64 2.36 9.99
N GLU A 296 -10.78 2.46 10.67
CA GLU A 296 -11.71 1.35 10.86
C GLU A 296 -12.28 0.81 9.54
N LYS A 297 -12.69 1.68 8.62
CA LYS A 297 -13.12 1.27 7.27
C LYS A 297 -12.04 0.47 6.53
N ASN A 298 -10.78 0.87 6.64
CA ASN A 298 -9.67 0.16 6.01
C ASN A 298 -9.34 -1.16 6.70
N ILE A 299 -9.52 -1.26 8.02
CA ILE A 299 -9.44 -2.54 8.75
C ILE A 299 -10.51 -3.51 8.24
N LEU A 300 -11.77 -3.05 8.17
CA LEU A 300 -12.89 -3.88 7.72
C LEU A 300 -12.68 -4.39 6.29
N TYR A 301 -12.27 -3.51 5.37
CA TYR A 301 -11.92 -3.92 4.00
C TYR A 301 -10.78 -4.96 3.99
N ALA A 302 -9.75 -4.77 4.82
CA ALA A 302 -8.63 -5.70 4.87
C ALA A 302 -9.04 -7.10 5.34
N LEU A 303 -9.94 -7.17 6.34
CA LEU A 303 -10.43 -8.43 6.91
C LEU A 303 -11.24 -9.27 5.93
N GLU A 304 -11.76 -8.70 4.85
CA GLU A 304 -12.38 -9.46 3.75
C GLU A 304 -11.38 -10.37 3.02
N TYR A 305 -10.08 -10.05 3.05
CA TYR A 305 -9.06 -10.70 2.23
C TYR A 305 -7.84 -11.20 3.01
N ILE A 306 -7.56 -10.62 4.17
CA ILE A 306 -6.37 -10.89 4.98
C ILE A 306 -6.83 -11.43 6.34
N PRO A 307 -6.34 -12.61 6.76
CA PRO A 307 -6.55 -13.10 8.11
C PRO A 307 -6.08 -12.08 9.17
N ALA A 308 -6.89 -11.85 10.20
CA ALA A 308 -6.62 -10.85 11.24
C ALA A 308 -5.25 -11.04 11.92
N ASP A 309 -4.82 -12.30 12.10
CA ASP A 309 -3.55 -12.71 12.70
C ASP A 309 -2.31 -12.40 11.82
N LYS A 310 -2.52 -11.85 10.61
CA LYS A 310 -1.46 -11.31 9.75
C LYS A 310 -1.44 -9.79 9.65
N ILE A 311 -2.48 -9.11 10.12
CA ILE A 311 -2.62 -7.66 9.96
C ILE A 311 -1.91 -6.93 11.10
N LEU A 312 -0.96 -6.07 10.76
CA LEU A 312 -0.42 -5.05 11.66
C LEU A 312 -0.98 -3.69 11.24
N LEU A 313 -1.63 -3.00 12.17
CA LEU A 313 -2.18 -1.67 11.93
C LEU A 313 -1.05 -0.62 11.91
N GLY A 314 -0.93 0.14 10.83
CA GLY A 314 0.03 1.24 10.73
C GLY A 314 -0.35 2.39 11.66
N ILE A 315 0.58 2.79 12.53
CA ILE A 315 0.41 3.86 13.49
C ILE A 315 1.36 5.00 13.13
N ALA A 316 0.79 6.15 12.79
CA ALA A 316 1.52 7.39 12.64
C ALA A 316 1.87 8.02 13.99
N ASN A 317 3.04 8.64 14.05
CA ASN A 317 3.51 9.44 15.18
C ASN A 317 4.08 10.79 14.73
N TYR A 318 3.33 11.45 13.86
CA TYR A 318 3.67 12.73 13.25
C TYR A 318 2.38 13.47 12.88
N GLY A 319 2.55 14.61 12.23
CA GLY A 319 1.51 15.46 11.69
C GLY A 319 2.01 16.25 10.50
N TYR A 320 1.19 17.17 10.03
CA TYR A 320 1.65 18.24 9.16
C TYR A 320 1.13 19.60 9.62
N ASP A 321 1.94 20.63 9.34
CA ASP A 321 1.55 22.03 9.43
C ASP A 321 1.25 22.56 8.03
N TRP A 322 -0.03 22.80 7.74
CA TRP A 322 -0.48 23.31 6.46
C TRP A 322 -0.57 24.83 6.44
N SER A 323 -0.02 25.43 5.39
CA SER A 323 -0.15 26.85 5.07
C SER A 323 -0.10 27.05 3.57
N GLY A 324 -1.03 27.84 3.02
CA GLY A 324 -1.05 28.11 1.57
C GLY A 324 -1.27 26.88 0.69
N GLY A 325 -1.96 25.84 1.19
CA GLY A 325 -2.34 24.65 0.42
C GLY A 325 -1.33 23.52 0.40
N TYR A 326 -0.23 23.61 1.17
CA TYR A 326 0.74 22.54 1.34
C TYR A 326 1.07 22.36 2.83
N GLY A 327 1.35 21.12 3.22
CA GLY A 327 1.76 20.71 4.56
C GLY A 327 3.26 20.53 4.65
N GLN A 328 3.83 20.90 5.79
CA GLN A 328 5.20 20.58 6.18
C GLN A 328 5.18 19.49 7.26
N ASP A 329 6.02 18.47 7.11
CA ASP A 329 6.16 17.40 8.10
C ASP A 329 6.48 17.99 9.49
N ILE A 330 5.79 17.51 10.51
CA ILE A 330 6.05 17.88 11.90
C ILE A 330 5.90 16.65 12.78
N SER A 331 6.84 16.37 13.69
CA SER A 331 6.61 15.30 14.66
C SER A 331 5.49 15.66 15.63
N ALA A 332 4.84 14.63 16.19
CA ALA A 332 3.85 14.81 17.25
C ALA A 332 4.39 15.64 18.43
N ARG A 333 5.67 15.44 18.76
CA ARG A 333 6.36 16.22 19.81
C ARG A 333 6.52 17.69 19.42
N ARG A 334 6.97 17.97 18.20
CA ARG A 334 7.18 19.34 17.72
C ARG A 334 5.87 20.10 17.56
N ALA A 335 4.78 19.42 17.17
CA ALA A 335 3.45 20.02 17.07
C ALA A 335 2.96 20.60 18.41
N VAL A 336 3.19 19.89 19.52
CA VAL A 336 2.85 20.39 20.87
C VAL A 336 3.68 21.62 21.24
N GLN A 337 5.00 21.58 20.98
CA GLN A 337 5.88 22.73 21.25
C GLN A 337 5.51 23.95 20.40
N LEU A 338 5.17 23.73 19.12
CA LEU A 338 4.73 24.79 18.22
C LEU A 338 3.43 25.45 18.70
N ALA A 339 2.48 24.66 19.20
CA ALA A 339 1.26 25.20 19.79
C ALA A 339 1.57 26.12 21.00
N GLU A 340 2.45 25.69 21.90
CA GLU A 340 2.90 26.48 23.04
C GLU A 340 3.60 27.78 22.61
N GLU A 341 4.55 27.70 21.68
CA GLU A 341 5.29 28.86 21.14
C GLU A 341 4.39 29.89 20.48
N LYS A 342 3.33 29.43 19.81
CA LYS A 342 2.38 30.30 19.11
C LYS A 342 1.19 30.72 20.00
N GLY A 343 1.12 30.25 21.25
CA GLY A 343 -0.02 30.48 22.14
C GLY A 343 -1.33 29.91 21.61
N ALA A 344 -1.26 28.84 20.81
CA ALA A 344 -2.40 28.19 20.20
C ALA A 344 -2.97 27.10 21.12
N GLU A 345 -4.31 27.05 21.22
CA GLU A 345 -5.01 25.99 21.93
C GLU A 345 -5.06 24.72 21.07
N ILE A 346 -4.53 23.61 21.59
CA ILE A 346 -4.70 22.28 20.99
C ILE A 346 -6.12 21.81 21.23
N LYS A 347 -6.88 21.64 20.15
CA LYS A 347 -8.26 21.16 20.15
C LYS A 347 -8.31 19.66 19.85
N TRP A 348 -9.41 19.04 20.27
CA TRP A 348 -9.72 17.65 19.98
C TRP A 348 -10.90 17.56 19.01
N HIS A 349 -10.75 16.78 17.94
CA HIS A 349 -11.84 16.54 17.01
C HIS A 349 -12.54 15.20 17.31
N GLU A 350 -13.71 15.25 17.94
CA GLU A 350 -14.43 14.05 18.43
C GLU A 350 -14.71 13.01 17.34
N THR A 351 -15.11 13.40 16.13
CA THR A 351 -15.40 12.43 15.06
C THR A 351 -14.16 11.73 14.51
N HIS A 352 -13.03 12.44 14.44
CA HIS A 352 -11.79 11.93 13.86
C HIS A 352 -10.89 11.31 14.93
N GLN A 353 -11.17 11.58 16.21
CA GLN A 353 -10.35 11.22 17.37
C GLN A 353 -8.88 11.64 17.14
N ALA A 354 -8.70 12.90 16.74
CA ALA A 354 -7.40 13.47 16.38
C ALA A 354 -7.25 14.90 16.94
N PRO A 355 -6.05 15.27 17.42
CA PRO A 355 -5.74 16.63 17.85
C PRO A 355 -5.41 17.55 16.66
N TYR A 356 -5.74 18.83 16.81
CA TYR A 356 -5.43 19.85 15.83
C TYR A 356 -5.35 21.24 16.47
N PHE A 357 -4.72 22.19 15.79
CA PHE A 357 -4.76 23.59 16.19
C PHE A 357 -4.56 24.53 15.00
N TYR A 358 -4.84 25.80 15.23
CA TYR A 358 -4.60 26.87 14.28
C TYR A 358 -3.68 27.91 14.89
N TYR A 359 -2.83 28.50 14.06
CA TYR A 359 -2.12 29.72 14.43
C TYR A 359 -1.95 30.63 13.21
N TRP A 360 -1.44 31.84 13.44
CA TRP A 360 -1.18 32.81 12.39
C TRP A 360 0.30 33.20 12.35
N GLU A 361 0.84 33.29 11.14
CA GLU A 361 2.15 33.89 10.87
C GLU A 361 1.94 35.09 9.94
N GLY A 362 1.89 36.29 10.54
CA GLY A 362 1.39 37.47 9.85
C GLY A 362 -0.07 37.28 9.42
N SER A 363 -0.34 37.37 8.12
CA SER A 363 -1.67 37.13 7.53
C SER A 363 -1.88 35.71 7.02
N LYS A 364 -0.92 34.80 7.22
CA LYS A 364 -1.06 33.40 6.79
C LYS A 364 -1.62 32.57 7.92
N LYS A 365 -2.75 31.92 7.67
CA LYS A 365 -3.32 30.91 8.56
C LYS A 365 -2.55 29.61 8.40
N HIS A 366 -2.17 29.02 9.52
CA HIS A 366 -1.64 27.68 9.62
C HIS A 366 -2.68 26.76 10.26
N GLU A 367 -2.76 25.54 9.75
CA GLU A 367 -3.61 24.46 10.25
C GLU A 367 -2.76 23.23 10.51
N VAL A 368 -2.66 22.82 11.77
CA VAL A 368 -1.81 21.70 12.18
C VAL A 368 -2.69 20.55 12.64
N TRP A 369 -2.53 19.39 12.02
CA TRP A 369 -3.09 18.12 12.49
C TRP A 369 -1.96 17.17 12.79
N PHE A 370 -2.06 16.42 13.88
CA PHE A 370 -1.00 15.51 14.32
C PHE A 370 -1.59 14.32 15.08
N GLU A 371 -0.76 13.34 15.41
CA GLU A 371 -1.14 12.21 16.28
C GLU A 371 -0.62 12.42 17.71
N ASN A 372 -1.29 11.84 18.71
CA ASN A 372 -0.83 11.86 20.09
C ASN A 372 -1.18 10.56 20.83
N SER A 373 -0.82 10.47 22.12
CA SER A 373 -1.12 9.30 22.95
C SER A 373 -2.63 9.02 23.10
N ASN A 374 -3.50 10.04 23.03
CA ASN A 374 -4.95 9.81 23.09
C ASN A 374 -5.46 9.20 21.78
N SER A 375 -5.06 9.74 20.62
CA SER A 375 -5.49 9.20 19.31
C SER A 375 -4.93 7.80 19.06
N LEU A 376 -3.74 7.50 19.58
CA LEU A 376 -3.20 6.15 19.66
C LEU A 376 -4.14 5.19 20.40
N ALA A 377 -4.63 5.58 21.59
CA ALA A 377 -5.45 4.71 22.42
C ALA A 377 -6.69 4.19 21.68
N PHE A 378 -7.38 5.06 20.94
CA PHE A 378 -8.52 4.68 20.10
C PHE A 378 -8.13 3.70 18.98
N LYS A 379 -6.97 3.89 18.35
CA LYS A 379 -6.48 2.98 17.30
C LYS A 379 -6.11 1.61 17.87
N LEU A 380 -5.54 1.56 19.08
CA LEU A 380 -5.26 0.29 19.75
C LEU A 380 -6.55 -0.43 20.18
N ASP A 381 -7.61 0.30 20.50
CA ASP A 381 -8.92 -0.30 20.74
C ASP A 381 -9.47 -0.99 19.49
N LEU A 382 -9.21 -0.46 18.28
CA LEU A 382 -9.55 -1.16 17.04
C LEU A 382 -8.71 -2.44 16.83
N VAL A 383 -7.41 -2.42 17.17
CA VAL A 383 -6.55 -3.62 17.11
C VAL A 383 -7.13 -4.74 17.96
N ASN A 384 -7.63 -4.41 19.16
CA ASN A 384 -8.25 -5.38 20.06
C ASN A 384 -9.64 -5.79 19.59
N LYS A 385 -10.49 -4.82 19.21
CA LYS A 385 -11.86 -5.05 18.71
C LYS A 385 -11.88 -6.04 17.54
N TYR A 386 -10.95 -5.90 16.61
CA TYR A 386 -10.87 -6.73 15.41
C TYR A 386 -9.88 -7.89 15.51
N ASN A 387 -9.33 -8.13 16.69
CA ASN A 387 -8.31 -9.13 16.96
C ASN A 387 -7.15 -9.13 15.94
N LEU A 388 -6.69 -7.94 15.55
CA LEU A 388 -5.55 -7.81 14.64
C LEU A 388 -4.28 -8.31 15.33
N ARG A 389 -3.29 -8.72 14.54
CA ARG A 389 -2.02 -9.25 15.07
C ARG A 389 -1.25 -8.24 15.91
N GLY A 390 -1.43 -6.94 15.65
CA GLY A 390 -0.79 -5.88 16.40
C GLY A 390 -0.61 -4.60 15.58
N ILE A 391 0.52 -3.92 15.75
CA ILE A 391 0.78 -2.59 15.18
C ILE A 391 2.15 -2.49 14.49
N GLY A 392 2.25 -1.58 13.52
CA GLY A 392 3.49 -1.11 12.91
C GLY A 392 3.66 0.39 13.13
N ILE A 393 4.67 0.82 13.91
CA ILE A 393 4.85 2.23 14.32
C ILE A 393 5.75 2.96 13.32
N TRP A 394 5.19 3.92 12.58
CA TRP A 394 5.92 4.89 11.77
C TRP A 394 5.99 6.24 12.49
N ARG A 395 7.11 6.59 13.11
CA ARG A 395 8.37 5.84 13.28
C ARG A 395 8.90 6.08 14.70
N LEU A 396 9.90 5.30 15.11
CA LEU A 396 10.60 5.53 16.37
C LEU A 396 11.26 6.91 16.43
N GLY A 397 11.24 7.53 17.60
CA GLY A 397 11.95 8.78 17.90
C GLY A 397 11.02 9.97 18.16
N ASN A 398 9.79 9.93 17.64
CA ASN A 398 8.84 11.03 17.73
C ASN A 398 7.98 10.99 19.01
N GLU A 399 7.89 9.83 19.66
CA GLU A 399 6.98 9.53 20.77
C GLU A 399 7.52 9.96 22.14
N LYS A 400 6.65 9.97 23.14
CA LYS A 400 6.97 10.19 24.56
C LYS A 400 6.60 8.94 25.36
N GLU A 401 7.03 8.87 26.62
CA GLU A 401 6.78 7.74 27.53
C GLU A 401 5.30 7.28 27.57
N ARG A 402 4.35 8.23 27.64
CA ARG A 402 2.91 7.92 27.64
C ARG A 402 2.46 7.10 26.42
N PHE A 403 3.10 7.27 25.26
CA PHE A 403 2.81 6.48 24.05
C PHE A 403 3.10 4.99 24.30
N TRP A 404 4.25 4.67 24.87
CA TRP A 404 4.65 3.30 25.20
C TRP A 404 3.83 2.70 26.33
N ASN A 405 3.51 3.47 27.37
CA ASN A 405 2.64 2.99 28.45
C ASN A 405 1.25 2.58 27.93
N ILE A 406 0.73 3.28 26.92
CA ILE A 406 -0.55 2.92 26.29
C ILE A 406 -0.43 1.63 25.48
N ILE A 407 0.67 1.44 24.75
CA ILE A 407 0.97 0.19 24.03
C ILE A 407 1.04 -0.98 25.03
N GLU A 408 1.83 -0.85 26.08
CA GLU A 408 2.02 -1.90 27.08
C GLU A 408 0.67 -2.29 27.72
N ASN A 409 -0.09 -1.30 28.18
CA ASN A 409 -1.37 -1.53 28.84
C ASN A 409 -2.44 -2.13 27.93
N LYS A 410 -2.49 -1.75 26.65
CA LYS A 410 -3.54 -2.21 25.73
C LYS A 410 -3.17 -3.45 24.92
N LEU A 411 -1.89 -3.76 24.75
CA LEU A 411 -1.44 -4.83 23.86
C LEU A 411 -0.63 -5.93 24.55
N LYS A 412 0.07 -5.63 25.66
CA LYS A 412 1.00 -6.58 26.31
C LYS A 412 0.48 -7.12 27.64
N ASN A 413 -0.29 -6.33 28.39
CA ASN A 413 -0.79 -6.68 29.72
C ASN A 413 -2.27 -7.14 29.73
N MET A 414 -2.75 -7.78 28.65
CA MET A 414 -4.14 -8.25 28.53
C MET A 414 -4.36 -9.66 29.06
#